data_AF-A0A9D1Q901-F1
#
_entry.id   AF-A0A9D1Q901-F1
#
_cell.length_a   1.000
_cell.length_b   1.000
_cell.length_c   1.000
_cell.angle_alpha   90.00
_cell.angle_beta   90.00
_cell.angle_gamma   90.00
#
_symmetry.space_group_name_H-M   'P 1'
#
loop_
_entity.id
_entity.type
_entity.pdbx_description
1 polymer ?
#
loop_
_entity_poly.entity_id
_entity_poly.type
_entity_poly.pdbx_seq_one_letter_code
_entity_poly.pdbx_strand_id
1 'polypeptide(L)'
;MRPAAPCQRCGRLIEHPRGPQRYCTDCRIALDRERRAAYAAAHRGDKPNPKEPQPLGSRSGKRGYIRICVVCGKVMRGVGNKTKYCPECRRERENARARELARIKRDRSKHPASGDVRAVAAEADAAGLSYGQYVARHTK
;
A
#
# COMPACT_ATOMS: atom_id res chain seq x y z
N MET A 1 25.28 0.23 17.92
CA MET A 1 24.62 1.46 18.45
C MET A 1 25.50 2.66 18.08
N ARG A 2 24.91 3.79 17.68
CA ARG A 2 25.72 5.00 17.39
C ARG A 2 26.15 5.64 18.71
N PRO A 3 27.38 6.17 18.80
CA PRO A 3 27.86 6.84 20.01
C PRO A 3 27.03 8.10 20.28
N ALA A 4 26.99 8.51 21.55
CA ALA A 4 26.36 9.75 21.95
C ALA A 4 27.01 10.92 21.19
N ALA A 5 26.19 11.85 20.70
CA ALA A 5 26.66 13.01 19.94
C ALA A 5 26.18 14.31 20.59
N PRO A 6 27.00 15.36 20.65
CA PRO A 6 26.56 16.65 21.19
C PRO A 6 25.57 17.32 20.24
N CYS A 7 24.53 17.93 20.80
CA CYS A 7 23.61 18.79 20.06
C CYS A 7 24.37 20.00 19.50
N GLN A 8 24.30 20.22 18.19
CA GLN A 8 24.98 21.34 17.53
C GLN A 8 24.47 22.74 17.94
N ARG A 9 23.31 22.83 18.62
CA ARG A 9 22.71 24.10 19.05
C ARG A 9 22.94 24.43 20.53
N CYS A 10 22.91 23.42 21.42
CA CYS A 10 23.02 23.64 22.87
C CYS A 10 24.10 22.81 23.57
N GLY A 11 24.87 22.01 22.84
CA GLY A 11 25.96 21.18 23.39
C GLY A 11 25.51 19.94 24.18
N ARG A 12 24.23 19.83 24.59
CA ARG A 12 23.72 18.67 25.34
C ARG A 12 23.97 17.36 24.59
N LEU A 13 24.49 16.36 25.30
CA LEU A 13 24.71 15.00 24.77
C LEU A 13 23.38 14.31 24.42
N ILE A 14 23.34 13.73 23.23
CA ILE A 14 22.23 12.92 22.74
C ILE A 14 22.64 11.46 22.91
N GLU A 15 22.15 10.80 23.94
CA GLU A 15 22.57 9.43 24.32
C GLU A 15 22.16 8.37 23.29
N HIS A 16 20.99 8.55 22.67
CA HIS A 16 20.40 7.59 21.74
C HIS A 16 19.93 8.26 20.44
N PRO A 17 20.86 8.69 19.56
CA PRO A 17 20.50 9.38 18.34
C PRO A 17 19.78 8.44 17.35
N ARG A 18 18.59 8.85 16.90
CA ARG A 18 17.87 8.16 15.82
C ARG A 18 18.44 8.58 14.46
N GLY A 19 19.53 7.92 14.05
CA GLY A 19 20.21 8.18 12.77
C GLY A 19 21.23 9.33 12.82
N PRO A 20 21.39 10.16 11.77
CA PRO A 20 22.29 11.32 11.76
C PRO A 20 21.68 12.53 12.49
N GLN A 21 21.28 12.34 13.75
CA GLN A 21 20.61 13.37 14.55
C GLN A 21 21.62 14.45 14.97
N ARG A 22 21.36 15.70 14.56
CA ARG A 22 22.24 16.87 14.83
C ARG A 22 21.81 17.70 16.03
N TYR A 23 20.54 17.62 16.42
CA TYR A 23 19.95 18.43 17.49
C TYR A 23 19.18 17.57 18.48
N CYS A 24 19.21 17.96 19.77
CA CYS A 24 18.32 17.39 20.76
C CYS A 24 16.85 17.73 20.43
N THR A 25 15.90 17.02 21.04
CA THR A 25 14.47 17.21 20.78
C THR A 25 14.03 18.65 20.97
N ASP A 26 14.48 19.30 22.05
CA ASP A 26 14.12 20.68 22.40
C ASP A 26 14.63 21.66 21.33
N CYS A 27 15.91 21.54 20.96
CA CYS A 27 16.52 22.39 19.94
C CYS A 27 15.90 22.17 18.56
N ARG A 28 15.52 20.93 18.22
CA ARG A 28 14.79 20.63 16.97
C ARG A 28 13.41 21.30 16.96
N ILE A 29 12.67 21.21 18.06
CA ILE A 29 11.35 21.85 18.18
C ILE A 29 11.48 23.37 18.08
N ALA A 30 12.49 23.97 18.73
CA ALA A 30 12.76 25.40 18.62
C ALA A 30 13.09 25.83 17.19
N LEU A 31 13.98 25.10 16.50
CA LEU A 31 14.30 25.34 15.09
C LEU A 31 13.06 25.21 14.18
N ASP A 32 12.23 24.19 14.40
CA ASP A 32 11.00 24.00 13.63
C ASP A 32 10.01 25.16 13.86
N ARG A 33 9.90 25.68 15.09
CA ARG A 33 9.08 26.85 15.41
C ARG A 33 9.61 28.11 14.73
N GLU A 34 10.92 28.36 14.80
CA GLU A 34 11.58 29.49 14.12
C GLU A 34 11.38 29.44 12.61
N ARG A 35 11.59 28.27 11.98
CA ARG A 35 11.36 28.08 10.54
C ARG A 35 9.91 28.32 10.15
N ARG A 36 8.95 27.81 10.93
CA ARG A 36 7.52 28.04 10.68
C ARG A 36 7.14 29.51 10.84
N ALA A 37 7.67 30.19 11.85
CA ALA A 37 7.45 31.62 12.07
C ALA A 37 8.04 32.44 10.92
N ALA A 38 9.27 32.14 10.49
CA ALA A 38 9.92 32.78 9.35
C ALA A 38 9.14 32.55 8.05
N TYR A 39 8.68 31.32 7.79
CA TYR A 39 7.82 31.01 6.65
C TYR A 39 6.50 31.79 6.71
N ALA A 40 5.82 31.78 7.86
CA ALA A 40 4.57 32.52 8.03
C ALA A 40 4.75 34.04 7.92
N ALA A 41 5.91 34.57 8.32
CA ALA A 41 6.26 35.97 8.13
C ALA A 41 6.53 36.30 6.66
N ALA A 42 7.30 35.46 5.97
CA ALA A 42 7.59 35.60 4.54
C ALA A 42 6.32 35.50 3.67
N HIS A 43 5.37 34.68 4.10
CA HIS A 43 4.08 34.47 3.43
C HIS A 43 2.93 35.19 4.15
N ARG A 44 3.24 36.24 4.92
CA ARG A 44 2.22 37.02 5.62
C ARG A 44 1.42 37.83 4.60
N GLY A 45 0.14 37.50 4.46
CA GLY A 45 -0.75 38.17 3.51
C GLY A 45 -0.82 37.52 2.14
N ASP A 46 0.03 36.52 1.86
CA ASP A 46 -0.22 35.58 0.78
C ASP A 46 -1.54 34.88 1.08
N LYS A 47 -2.59 35.22 0.33
CA LYS A 47 -3.79 34.39 0.31
C LYS A 47 -3.32 33.01 -0.10
N PRO A 48 -3.63 31.93 0.66
CA PRO A 48 -3.36 30.59 0.17
C PRO A 48 -3.99 30.54 -1.23
N ASN A 49 -3.17 30.26 -2.25
CA ASN A 49 -3.63 30.23 -3.64
C ASN A 49 -4.99 29.52 -3.63
N PRO A 50 -6.10 30.21 -4.01
CA PRO A 50 -7.41 29.62 -3.97
C PRO A 50 -7.34 28.43 -4.91
N LYS A 51 -7.09 27.25 -4.34
CA LYS A 51 -7.12 26.01 -5.07
C LYS A 51 -8.52 26.02 -5.67
N GLU A 52 -8.58 26.12 -6.99
CA GLU A 52 -9.79 26.14 -7.80
C GLU A 52 -10.90 25.35 -7.09
N PRO A 53 -12.11 25.90 -6.90
CA PRO A 53 -13.18 25.19 -6.22
C PRO A 53 -13.50 23.88 -6.98
N GLN A 54 -12.86 22.81 -6.56
CA GLN A 54 -13.06 21.47 -7.07
C GLN A 54 -14.46 21.02 -6.64
N PRO A 55 -15.26 20.42 -7.53
CA PRO A 55 -16.70 20.26 -7.33
C PRO A 55 -17.02 19.51 -6.03
N LEU A 56 -17.98 20.09 -5.28
CA LEU A 56 -18.49 19.63 -4.00
C LEU A 56 -18.75 18.12 -3.99
N GLY A 57 -18.29 17.42 -2.94
CA GLY A 57 -18.61 15.99 -2.81
C GLY A 57 -18.07 15.21 -1.61
N SER A 58 -17.64 15.81 -0.48
CA SER A 58 -17.47 15.00 0.73
C SER A 58 -17.65 15.77 2.05
N ARG A 59 -18.42 15.16 2.98
CA ARG A 59 -18.55 15.59 4.39
C ARG A 59 -17.24 15.39 5.21
N SER A 60 -16.22 14.75 4.63
CA SER A 60 -14.96 14.40 5.30
C SER A 60 -13.81 15.37 5.00
N GLY A 61 -14.07 16.49 4.34
CA GLY A 61 -13.04 17.48 3.95
C GLY A 61 -12.03 16.98 2.91
N LYS A 62 -12.16 15.74 2.43
CA LYS A 62 -11.33 15.18 1.36
C LYS A 62 -11.94 15.56 0.01
N ARG A 63 -11.31 16.52 -0.68
CA ARG A 63 -11.65 16.93 -2.05
C ARG A 63 -11.79 15.70 -2.95
N GLY A 64 -12.98 15.52 -3.54
CA GLY A 64 -13.24 14.47 -4.53
C GLY A 64 -12.72 14.90 -5.91
N TYR A 65 -12.31 13.94 -6.72
CA TYR A 65 -11.74 14.18 -8.04
C TYR A 65 -12.80 13.96 -9.13
N ILE A 66 -12.70 14.71 -10.23
CA ILE A 66 -13.39 14.36 -11.48
C ILE A 66 -12.50 13.37 -12.24
N ARG A 67 -13.04 12.22 -12.61
CA ARG A 67 -12.32 11.16 -13.33
C ARG A 67 -13.20 10.59 -14.44
N ILE A 68 -12.59 10.14 -15.52
CA ILE A 68 -13.30 9.49 -16.63
C ILE A 68 -13.09 7.98 -16.49
N CYS A 69 -14.16 7.20 -16.66
CA CYS A 69 -14.06 5.76 -16.63
C CYS A 69 -13.26 5.26 -17.84
N VAL A 70 -12.24 4.43 -17.60
CA VAL A 70 -11.37 3.89 -18.66
C VAL A 70 -12.10 2.91 -19.59
N VAL A 71 -13.21 2.32 -19.15
CA VAL A 71 -13.96 1.32 -19.93
C VAL A 71 -15.06 1.97 -20.76
N CYS A 72 -15.94 2.75 -20.13
CA CYS A 72 -17.13 3.29 -20.79
C CYS A 72 -17.10 4.81 -21.02
N GLY A 73 -16.02 5.51 -20.66
CA GLY A 73 -15.92 6.96 -20.84
C GLY A 73 -16.81 7.81 -19.92
N LYS A 74 -17.60 7.19 -19.03
CA LYS A 74 -18.49 7.93 -18.11
C LYS A 74 -17.69 8.86 -17.18
N VAL A 75 -18.10 10.13 -17.11
CA VAL A 75 -17.54 11.12 -16.19
C VAL A 75 -18.05 10.83 -14.77
N MET A 76 -17.12 10.70 -13.84
CA MET A 76 -17.35 10.45 -12.41
C MET A 76 -16.91 11.67 -11.62
N ARG A 77 -17.78 12.20 -10.76
CA ARG A 77 -17.49 13.34 -9.88
C ARG A 77 -17.40 12.88 -8.44
N GLY A 78 -16.59 13.57 -7.63
CA GLY A 78 -16.49 13.26 -6.20
C GLY A 78 -15.77 11.95 -5.88
N VAL A 79 -15.04 11.35 -6.83
CA VAL A 79 -14.41 10.04 -6.61
C VAL A 79 -13.00 10.16 -6.01
N GLY A 80 -12.51 9.10 -5.38
CA GLY A 80 -11.13 9.05 -4.88
C GLY A 80 -10.09 9.21 -6.00
N ASN A 81 -8.92 9.73 -5.65
CA ASN A 81 -7.77 9.92 -6.56
C ASN A 81 -7.50 8.69 -7.44
N LYS A 82 -7.60 7.47 -6.85
CA LYS A 82 -7.23 6.21 -7.50
C LYS A 82 -8.38 5.56 -8.28
N THR A 83 -9.56 6.18 -8.35
CA THR A 83 -10.72 5.59 -9.04
C THR A 83 -10.55 5.66 -10.55
N LYS A 84 -10.50 4.50 -11.21
CA LYS A 84 -10.35 4.34 -12.67
C LYS A 84 -11.63 3.91 -13.40
N TYR A 85 -12.57 3.30 -12.69
CA TYR A 85 -13.77 2.69 -13.25
C TYR A 85 -15.02 3.23 -12.58
N CYS A 86 -16.11 3.38 -13.35
CA CYS A 86 -17.42 3.69 -12.80
C CYS A 86 -17.97 2.50 -11.99
N PRO A 87 -18.99 2.70 -11.15
CA PRO A 87 -19.57 1.64 -10.32
C PRO A 87 -19.97 0.39 -11.12
N GLU A 88 -20.58 0.58 -12.29
CA GLU A 88 -20.99 -0.52 -13.18
C GLU A 88 -19.79 -1.33 -13.71
N CYS A 89 -18.86 -0.68 -14.39
CA CYS A 89 -17.68 -1.36 -14.96
C CYS A 89 -16.77 -1.94 -13.87
N ARG A 90 -16.74 -1.35 -12.67
CA ARG A 90 -16.06 -1.94 -11.51
C ARG A 90 -16.72 -3.24 -11.12
N ARG A 91 -18.05 -3.24 -10.92
CA ARG A 91 -18.82 -4.42 -10.53
C ARG A 91 -18.69 -5.55 -11.54
N GLU A 92 -18.74 -5.25 -12.84
CA GLU A 92 -18.53 -6.23 -13.89
C GLU A 92 -17.16 -6.91 -13.81
N ARG A 93 -16.09 -6.12 -13.61
CA ARG A 93 -14.73 -6.65 -13.47
C ARG A 93 -14.55 -7.46 -12.19
N GLU A 94 -15.12 -7.01 -11.09
CA GLU A 94 -15.11 -7.76 -9.83
C GLU A 94 -15.83 -9.09 -9.98
N ASN A 95 -16.99 -9.11 -10.64
CA ASN A 95 -17.73 -10.34 -10.95
C ASN A 95 -16.93 -11.27 -11.87
N ALA A 96 -16.29 -10.73 -12.93
CA ALA A 96 -15.45 -11.52 -13.82
C ALA A 96 -14.28 -12.14 -13.07
N ARG A 97 -13.60 -11.36 -12.21
CA ARG A 97 -12.50 -11.84 -11.37
C ARG A 97 -12.97 -12.89 -10.36
N ALA A 98 -14.12 -12.68 -9.73
CA ALA A 98 -14.68 -13.64 -8.78
C ALA A 98 -15.02 -14.97 -9.46
N ARG A 99 -15.61 -14.92 -10.67
CA ARG A 99 -15.88 -16.12 -11.48
C ARG A 99 -14.60 -16.87 -11.82
N GLU A 100 -13.55 -16.14 -12.20
CA GLU A 100 -12.26 -16.75 -12.52
C GLU A 100 -11.60 -17.40 -11.30
N LEU A 101 -11.59 -16.69 -10.16
CA LEU A 101 -11.09 -17.26 -8.90
C LEU A 101 -11.89 -18.49 -8.46
N ALA A 102 -13.22 -18.49 -8.67
CA ALA A 102 -14.06 -19.65 -8.39
C ALA A 102 -13.73 -20.83 -9.32
N ARG A 103 -13.41 -20.57 -10.60
CA ARG A 103 -12.94 -21.61 -11.53
C ARG A 103 -11.60 -22.19 -11.07
N ILE A 104 -10.61 -21.35 -10.79
CA ILE A 104 -9.29 -21.78 -10.30
C ILE A 104 -9.43 -22.57 -9.00
N LYS A 105 -10.27 -22.12 -8.07
CA LYS A 105 -10.52 -22.84 -6.81
C LYS A 105 -11.16 -24.20 -7.05
N ARG A 106 -12.13 -24.30 -7.96
CA ARG A 106 -12.79 -25.56 -8.33
C ARG A 106 -11.80 -26.52 -8.98
N ASP A 107 -10.98 -26.02 -9.89
CA ASP A 107 -9.94 -26.80 -10.54
C ASP A 107 -8.92 -27.34 -9.52
N ARG A 108 -8.43 -26.47 -8.64
CA ARG A 108 -7.56 -26.87 -7.52
C ARG A 108 -8.22 -27.87 -6.56
N SER A 109 -9.54 -27.84 -6.40
CA SER A 109 -10.24 -28.84 -5.59
C SER A 109 -10.44 -30.18 -6.30
N LYS A 110 -10.41 -30.21 -7.64
CA LYS A 110 -10.44 -31.44 -8.44
C LYS A 110 -9.08 -32.13 -8.48
N HIS A 111 -8.01 -31.34 -8.40
CA HIS A 111 -6.65 -31.80 -8.24
C HIS A 111 -6.16 -31.45 -6.83
N PRO A 112 -6.77 -32.04 -5.76
CA PRO A 112 -6.26 -31.82 -4.43
C PRO A 112 -4.78 -32.23 -4.43
N ALA A 113 -3.93 -31.43 -3.77
CA ALA A 113 -2.60 -31.89 -3.43
C ALA A 113 -2.78 -33.22 -2.69
N SER A 114 -2.31 -34.29 -3.31
CA SER A 114 -2.55 -35.68 -2.94
C SER A 114 -2.24 -35.91 -1.46
N GLY A 115 -3.26 -36.23 -0.66
CA GLY A 115 -3.12 -36.72 0.72
C GLY A 115 -2.17 -35.92 1.62
N ASP A 116 -1.77 -36.53 2.74
CA ASP A 116 -0.58 -36.06 3.44
C ASP A 116 0.61 -36.22 2.49
N VAL A 117 1.22 -35.10 2.11
CA VAL A 117 2.37 -35.05 1.19
C VAL A 117 3.49 -35.99 1.67
N ARG A 118 3.60 -36.22 2.99
CA ARG A 118 4.57 -37.16 3.56
C ARG A 118 4.25 -38.62 3.27
N ALA A 119 2.98 -39.01 3.29
CA ALA A 119 2.57 -40.37 2.93
C ALA A 119 2.86 -40.65 1.45
N VAL A 120 2.53 -39.70 0.59
CA VAL A 120 2.77 -39.81 -0.87
C VAL A 120 4.28 -39.82 -1.18
N ALA A 121 5.08 -39.07 -0.45
CA ALA A 121 6.54 -39.12 -0.58
C ALA A 121 7.10 -40.48 -0.15
N ALA A 122 6.62 -41.05 0.95
CA ALA A 122 7.06 -42.38 1.40
C ALA A 122 6.69 -43.49 0.40
N GLU A 123 5.52 -43.41 -0.22
CA GLU A 123 5.12 -44.32 -1.30
C GLU A 123 6.00 -44.17 -2.55
N ALA A 124 6.34 -42.93 -2.93
CA ALA A 124 7.23 -42.66 -4.05
C ALA A 124 8.63 -43.25 -3.81
N ASP A 125 9.18 -43.04 -2.61
CA ASP A 125 10.47 -43.60 -2.20
C ASP A 125 10.44 -45.13 -2.18
N ALA A 126 9.36 -45.73 -1.66
CA ALA A 126 9.17 -47.19 -1.68
C ALA A 126 9.07 -47.77 -3.10
N ALA A 127 8.52 -46.99 -4.04
CA ALA A 127 8.48 -47.34 -5.46
C ALA A 127 9.79 -47.04 -6.21
N GLY A 128 10.80 -46.47 -5.54
CA GLY A 128 12.07 -46.05 -6.14
C GLY A 128 11.92 -44.93 -7.16
N LEU A 129 10.87 -44.12 -7.06
CA LEU A 129 10.55 -43.01 -7.95
C LEU A 129 10.72 -41.69 -7.21
N SER A 130 11.15 -40.64 -7.91
CA SER A 130 11.05 -39.30 -7.32
C SER A 130 9.58 -38.91 -7.17
N TYR A 131 9.26 -38.10 -6.14
CA TYR A 131 7.89 -37.61 -5.90
C TYR A 131 7.23 -37.05 -7.17
N GLY A 132 7.97 -36.30 -7.99
CA GLY A 132 7.47 -35.76 -9.26
C GLY A 132 7.15 -36.84 -10.31
N GLN A 133 7.97 -37.90 -10.42
CA GLN A 133 7.70 -39.03 -11.32
C GLN A 133 6.52 -39.88 -10.85
N TYR A 134 6.37 -40.05 -9.53
CA TYR A 134 5.27 -40.78 -8.93
C TYR A 134 3.94 -40.06 -9.16
N VAL A 135 3.86 -38.76 -8.87
CA VAL A 135 2.65 -37.95 -9.09
C VAL A 135 2.28 -37.91 -10.57
N ALA A 136 3.24 -37.67 -11.48
CA ALA A 136 2.97 -37.63 -12.92
C ALA A 136 2.45 -38.96 -13.51
N ARG A 137 2.80 -40.10 -12.89
CA ARG A 137 2.29 -41.42 -13.29
C ARG A 137 0.88 -41.72 -12.76
N HIS A 138 0.47 -41.06 -11.69
CA HIS A 138 -0.79 -41.35 -10.98
C HIS A 138 -1.84 -40.23 -11.12
N THR A 139 -1.50 -39.07 -11.67
CA THR A 139 -2.46 -38.04 -12.07
C THR A 139 -3.03 -38.36 -13.46
N LYS A 140 -4.33 -38.69 -13.52
CA LYS A 140 -5.13 -38.78 -14.76
C LYS A 140 -5.83 -37.46 -15.05
#